data_AF-A0A961RWX6-F1
#
_entry.id   AF-A0A961RWX6-F1
#
_cell.length_a   1.000
_cell.length_b   1.000
_cell.length_c   1.000
_cell.angle_alpha   90.00
_cell.angle_beta   90.00
_cell.angle_gamma   90.00
#
_symmetry.space_group_name_H-M   'P 1'
#
loop_
_entity.id
_entity.type
_entity.pdbx_description
1 polymer ?
#
loop_
_entity_poly.entity_id
_entity_poly.type
_entity_poly.pdbx_seq_one_letter_code
_entity_poly.pdbx_strand_id
1 'polypeptide(L)' 'MLQRIQALRAKHSVLEARIQFEQGRPAPDSLQIMLMCRLRLKLRDQINSLERGIGSRQPAH' A
#
# COMPACT_ATOMS: atom_id res chain seq x y z
N MET A 1 1.51 16.29 5.48
CA MET A 1 1.50 14.90 6.02
C MET A 1 0.30 14.09 5.53
N LEU A 2 -0.94 14.59 5.72
CA LEU A 2 -2.17 13.90 5.28
C LEU A 2 -2.23 13.62 3.77
N GLN A 3 -1.79 14.58 2.94
CA GLN A 3 -1.67 14.42 1.48
C GLN A 3 -0.74 13.26 1.08
N ARG A 4 0.34 13.03 1.86
CA ARG A 4 1.29 11.92 1.62
C ARG A 4 0.64 10.57 1.90
N ILE A 5 -0.12 10.47 2.98
CA ILE A 5 -0.86 9.25 3.35
C ILE A 5 -1.95 8.96 2.32
N GLN A 6 -2.73 9.97 1.91
CA GLN A 6 -3.75 9.80 0.87
C GLN A 6 -3.14 9.33 -0.46
N ALA A 7 -2.01 9.92 -0.87
CA ALA A 7 -1.30 9.47 -2.08
C ALA A 7 -0.81 8.02 -1.96
N LEU A 8 -0.33 7.59 -0.79
CA LEU A 8 0.08 6.20 -0.56
C LEU A 8 -1.11 5.24 -0.55
N ARG A 9 -2.25 5.63 0.04
CA ARG A 9 -3.50 4.86 0.02
C ARG A 9 -4.05 4.69 -1.39
N ALA A 10 -4.03 5.75 -2.20
CA ALA A 10 -4.41 5.68 -3.61
C ALA A 10 -3.53 4.70 -4.39
N LYS A 11 -2.20 4.79 -4.21
CA LYS A 11 -1.25 3.83 -4.83
C LYS A 11 -1.48 2.40 -4.37
N HIS A 12 -1.77 2.19 -3.07
CA HIS A 12 -2.08 0.87 -2.53
C HIS A 12 -3.33 0.30 -3.19
N SER A 13 -4.42 1.07 -3.25
CA SER A 13 -5.70 0.67 -3.86
C SER A 13 -5.54 0.30 -5.35
N VAL A 14 -4.79 1.10 -6.13
CA VAL A 14 -4.48 0.78 -7.53
C VAL A 14 -3.72 -0.55 -7.64
N LEU A 15 -2.79 -0.82 -6.72
CA LEU A 15 -2.04 -2.07 -6.72
C LEU A 15 -2.94 -3.27 -6.39
N GLU A 16 -3.87 -3.13 -5.45
CA GLU A 16 -4.85 -4.18 -5.12
C GLU A 16 -5.74 -4.52 -6.30
N ALA A 17 -6.29 -3.51 -6.97
CA ALA A 17 -7.13 -3.70 -8.15
C ALA A 17 -6.37 -4.43 -9.26
N ARG A 18 -5.11 -4.07 -9.50
CA ARG A 18 -4.27 -4.76 -10.50
C ARG A 18 -3.91 -6.19 -10.10
N ILE A 19 -3.67 -6.46 -8.81
CA ILE A 19 -3.43 -7.83 -8.32
C ILE A 19 -4.68 -8.69 -8.54
N GLN A 20 -5.87 -8.18 -8.19
CA GLN A 20 -7.13 -8.89 -8.40
C GLN A 20 -7.38 -9.17 -9.87
N PHE A 21 -7.12 -8.19 -10.74
CA PHE A 21 -7.23 -8.35 -12.18
C PHE A 21 -6.28 -9.44 -12.71
N GLU A 22 -5.02 -9.41 -12.30
CA GLU A 22 -4.02 -10.38 -12.76
C GLU A 22 -4.32 -11.80 -12.27
N GLN A 23 -4.79 -11.95 -11.02
CA GLN A 23 -5.22 -13.24 -10.48
C GLN A 23 -6.47 -13.82 -11.17
N GLY A 24 -7.33 -12.95 -11.70
CA GLY A 24 -8.53 -13.36 -12.44
C GLY A 24 -8.26 -13.73 -13.90
N ARG A 25 -7.03 -13.57 -14.40
CA ARG A 25 -6.70 -13.96 -15.79
C ARG A 25 -6.72 -15.48 -15.95
N PRO A 26 -7.10 -16.00 -17.13
CA PRO A 26 -7.06 -17.43 -17.44
C PRO A 26 -5.65 -18.03 -17.39
N ALA A 27 -4.62 -17.20 -17.56
CA ALA A 27 -3.21 -17.54 -17.35
C ALA A 27 -2.55 -16.43 -16.52
N PRO A 28 -2.55 -16.54 -15.18
CA PRO A 28 -2.01 -15.51 -14.31
C PRO A 28 -0.47 -15.51 -14.30
N ASP A 29 0.14 -14.32 -14.40
CA ASP A 29 1.58 -14.20 -14.20
C ASP A 29 1.90 -14.19 -12.69
N SER A 30 2.27 -15.36 -12.18
CA SER A 30 2.60 -15.57 -10.76
C SER A 30 3.76 -14.70 -10.28
N LEU A 31 4.74 -14.42 -11.14
CA LEU A 31 5.89 -13.58 -10.78
C LEU A 31 5.44 -12.11 -10.67
N GLN A 32 4.65 -11.64 -11.62
CA GLN A 32 4.06 -10.30 -11.59
C GLN A 32 3.19 -10.12 -10.35
N ILE A 33 2.31 -11.07 -10.03
CA ILE A 33 1.47 -11.05 -8.82
C ILE A 33 2.33 -10.97 -7.56
N MET A 34 3.39 -11.77 -7.47
CA MET A 34 4.30 -11.78 -6.32
C MET A 34 5.01 -10.43 -6.14
N LEU A 35 5.54 -9.85 -7.23
CA LEU A 35 6.18 -8.54 -7.22
C LEU A 35 5.20 -7.44 -6.77
N MET A 36 3.97 -7.48 -7.27
CA MET A 36 2.93 -6.54 -6.89
C MET A 36 2.53 -6.72 -5.42
N CYS A 37 2.34 -7.95 -4.93
CA CYS A 37 2.08 -8.21 -3.51
C CYS A 37 3.19 -7.66 -2.60
N ARG A 38 4.46 -7.82 -2.99
CA ARG A 38 5.59 -7.27 -2.25
C ARG A 38 5.57 -5.74 -2.20
N LEU A 39 5.25 -5.09 -3.32
CA LEU A 39 5.11 -3.64 -3.37
C LEU A 39 3.89 -3.15 -2.56
N ARG A 40 2.77 -3.88 -2.58
CA ARG A 40 1.58 -3.61 -1.74
C ARG A 40 1.95 -3.62 -0.26
N LEU A 41 2.68 -4.64 0.19
CA LEU A 41 3.14 -4.76 1.57
C LEU A 41 4.02 -3.57 1.98
N LYS A 42 4.98 -3.18 1.12
CA LYS A 42 5.82 -1.99 1.38
C LYS A 42 5.01 -0.70 1.48
N LEU A 43 3.96 -0.54 0.68
CA LEU A 43 3.08 0.64 0.75
C LEU A 43 2.26 0.64 2.05
N ARG A 44 1.71 -0.50 2.44
CA ARG A 44 1.00 -0.66 3.72
C ARG A 44 1.90 -0.32 4.90
N ASP A 45 3.15 -0.81 4.90
CA ASP A 45 4.09 -0.54 5.98
C ASP A 45 4.48 0.94 6.09
N GLN A 46 4.67 1.61 4.94
CA GLN A 46 4.88 3.07 4.88
C GLN A 46 3.68 3.85 5.40
N ILE A 47 2.45 3.45 5.05
CA ILE A 47 1.23 4.08 5.57
C ILE A 47 1.19 3.93 7.09
N ASN A 48 1.33 2.70 7.60
CA ASN A 48 1.31 2.41 9.04
C ASN A 48 2.39 3.21 9.79
N SER A 49 3.59 3.31 9.23
CA SER A 49 4.70 4.05 9.84
C SER A 49 4.44 5.55 9.88
N LEU A 50 3.84 6.12 8.83
CA LEU A 50 3.44 7.53 8.80
C LEU A 50 2.25 7.81 9.72
N GLU A 51 1.27 6.90 9.80
CA GLU A 51 0.12 7.00 10.70
C GLU A 51 0.57 6.92 12.18
N ARG A 52 1.48 5.99 12.52
CA ARG A 52 2.09 5.91 13.85
C ARG A 52 2.89 7.17 14.21
N GLY A 53 3.70 7.67 13.27
CA GLY A 53 4.46 8.91 13.46
C GLY A 53 3.60 10.17 13.64
N ILE A 54 2.33 10.15 13.23
CA ILE A 54 1.35 11.20 13.54
C ILE A 54 0.82 11.03 14.97
N GLY A 55 0.52 9.80 15.39
CA GLY A 55 0.04 9.52 16.76
C GLY A 55 1.09 9.77 17.85
N SER A 56 2.38 9.61 17.55
CA SER A 56 3.49 9.86 18.48
C SER A 56 3.91 11.34 18.58
N ARG A 57 3.29 12.24 17.79
CA ARG A 57 3.62 13.67 17.75
C ARG A 57 2.58 14.48 18.54
N GLN A 58 2.23 14.03 19.73
CA GLN A 58 1.42 14.80 20.67
C GLN A 58 2.37 15.50 21.66
N PRO A 59 2.37 16.85 21.74
CA PRO A 59 3.23 17.55 22.68
C PRO A 59 2.73 17.25 24.11
N ALA A 60 3.62 16.74 24.95
CA ALA A 60 3.40 16.75 26.39
C ALA A 60 3.30 18.22 26.83
N HIS A 61 2.17 18.58 27.41
CA HIS A 61 1.88 19.93 27.90
C HIS A 61 2.10 20.00 29.40
#